data_AF-A0A820HB27-F1
#
_entry.id   AF-A0A820HB27-F1
#
_cell.length_a   1.000
_cell.length_b   1.000
_cell.length_c   1.000
_cell.angle_alpha   90.00
_cell.angle_beta   90.00
_cell.angle_gamma   90.00
#
_symmetry.space_group_name_H-M   'P 1'
#
loop_
_entity.id
_entity.type
_entity.pdbx_description
1 polymer ?
#
loop_
_entity_poly.entity_id
_entity_poly.type
_entity_poly.pdbx_seq_one_letter_code
_entity_poly.pdbx_strand_id
1 'polypeptide(L)'
;FMDKIFVLSSKESLKEFQKNPRRYIIQPRAPCKLFLYGPRSSGIEQLAQDIGKKYNATVIDMVAYAQPKMDELRQQYIDTIKNEVQRATIDKLQLQADTEAAEKLAQEATTSKTEDKIDEEPEQLTKE
;
A
#
# COMPACT_ATOMS: atom_id res chain seq x y z
N PHE A 1 6.40 -29.52 -42.23
CA PHE A 1 7.50 -29.15 -43.17
C PHE A 1 7.27 -29.64 -44.59
N MET A 2 6.53 -30.74 -44.78
CA MET A 2 6.16 -31.31 -46.09
C MET A 2 5.14 -30.46 -46.86
N ASP A 3 4.65 -29.40 -46.22
CA ASP A 3 3.60 -28.46 -46.63
C ASP A 3 4.18 -27.15 -47.20
N LYS A 4 5.51 -27.02 -47.33
CA LYS A 4 6.19 -25.80 -47.79
C LYS A 4 7.17 -26.10 -48.92
N ILE A 5 7.21 -25.20 -49.91
CA ILE A 5 8.18 -25.26 -51.01
C ILE A 5 9.42 -24.46 -50.59
N PHE A 6 10.59 -25.09 -50.63
CA PHE A 6 11.88 -24.47 -50.32
C PHE A 6 12.65 -24.19 -51.60
N VAL A 7 13.03 -22.93 -51.82
CA VAL A 7 13.90 -22.53 -52.93
C VAL A 7 15.33 -22.46 -52.41
N LEU A 8 16.21 -23.29 -52.96
CA LEU A 8 17.60 -23.43 -52.52
C LEU A 8 18.54 -22.90 -53.61
N SER A 9 19.59 -22.18 -53.20
CA SER A 9 20.50 -21.49 -54.12
C SER A 9 21.53 -22.43 -54.77
N SER A 10 21.91 -23.51 -54.11
CA SER A 10 22.97 -24.42 -54.60
C SER A 10 22.67 -25.90 -54.35
N LYS A 11 23.30 -26.79 -55.12
CA LYS A 11 23.20 -28.25 -54.92
C LYS A 11 23.76 -28.69 -53.57
N GLU A 12 24.72 -27.95 -53.01
CA GLU A 12 25.26 -28.21 -51.68
C GLU A 12 24.22 -27.93 -50.59
N SER A 13 23.51 -26.79 -50.69
CA SER A 13 22.42 -26.45 -49.77
C SER A 13 21.26 -27.47 -49.81
N LEU A 14 21.00 -28.09 -50.96
CA LEU A 14 20.05 -29.20 -51.07
C LEU A 14 20.51 -30.45 -50.30
N LYS A 15 21.79 -30.81 -50.37
CA LYS A 15 22.34 -31.96 -49.64
C LYS A 15 22.28 -31.75 -48.13
N GLU A 16 22.58 -30.54 -47.66
CA GLU A 16 22.45 -30.19 -46.25
C GLU A 16 20.99 -30.17 -45.78
N PHE A 17 20.07 -29.65 -46.61
CA PHE A 17 18.64 -29.69 -46.34
C PHE A 17 18.11 -31.12 -46.21
N GLN A 18 18.52 -32.04 -47.09
CA GLN A 18 18.14 -33.45 -47.00
C GLN A 18 18.68 -34.14 -45.75
N LYS A 19 19.91 -33.80 -45.32
CA LYS A 19 20.51 -34.35 -44.09
C LYS A 19 19.78 -33.89 -42.83
N ASN A 20 19.41 -32.61 -42.74
CA ASN A 20 18.69 -32.08 -41.59
C ASN A 20 17.80 -30.88 -41.97
N PRO A 21 16.56 -31.13 -42.41
CA PRO A 21 15.67 -30.06 -42.88
C PRO A 21 15.27 -29.09 -41.75
N ARG A 22 15.40 -29.49 -40.46
CA ARG A 22 15.08 -28.64 -39.30
C ARG A 22 15.93 -27.38 -39.20
N ARG A 23 17.11 -27.34 -39.82
CA ARG A 23 17.96 -26.13 -39.81
C ARG A 23 17.44 -25.01 -40.73
N TYR A 24 16.72 -25.39 -41.78
CA TYR A 24 16.18 -24.46 -42.78
C TYR A 24 14.71 -24.12 -42.53
N ILE A 25 14.04 -24.94 -41.71
CA ILE A 25 12.77 -24.58 -41.10
C ILE A 25 13.12 -23.60 -39.97
N ILE A 26 12.44 -22.45 -39.95
CA ILE A 26 12.55 -21.40 -38.92
C ILE A 26 12.98 -22.02 -37.58
N GLN A 27 14.18 -21.67 -37.11
CA GLN A 27 14.68 -22.18 -35.83
C GLN A 27 13.65 -21.89 -34.74
N PRO A 28 13.40 -22.81 -33.79
CA PRO A 28 12.56 -22.50 -32.65
C PRO A 28 13.12 -21.23 -32.02
N ARG A 29 12.33 -20.16 -32.02
CA ARG A 29 12.73 -18.88 -31.43
C ARG A 29 13.11 -19.19 -29.99
N ALA A 30 14.36 -18.93 -29.62
CA ALA A 30 14.77 -18.97 -28.22
C ALA A 30 13.78 -18.09 -27.41
N PRO A 31 13.40 -18.48 -26.19
CA PRO A 31 12.45 -17.71 -25.41
C PRO A 31 13.03 -16.32 -25.11
N CYS A 32 12.61 -15.32 -25.87
CA CYS A 32 13.01 -13.93 -25.66
C CYS A 32 12.13 -13.33 -24.55
N LYS A 33 12.74 -12.99 -23.42
CA LYS A 33 12.10 -12.16 -22.39
C LYS A 33 12.41 -10.70 -22.70
N LEU A 34 11.37 -9.91 -22.94
CA LEU A 34 11.48 -8.48 -23.19
C LEU A 34 10.93 -7.74 -21.98
N PHE A 35 11.72 -6.82 -21.44
CA PHE A 35 11.29 -5.90 -20.40
C PHE A 35 11.28 -4.50 -20.97
N LEU A 36 10.14 -3.83 -20.91
CA LEU A 36 9.96 -2.48 -21.40
C LEU A 36 9.80 -1.54 -20.20
N TYR A 37 10.58 -0.47 -20.18
CA TYR A 37 10.57 0.52 -19.09
C TYR A 37 10.63 1.93 -19.66
N GLY A 38 10.09 2.89 -18.91
CA GLY A 38 10.14 4.31 -19.24
C GLY A 38 9.02 5.10 -18.57
N PRO A 39 8.93 6.41 -18.85
CA PRO A 39 7.98 7.28 -18.15
C PRO A 39 6.54 6.96 -18.54
N ARG A 40 5.61 7.25 -17.61
CA ARG A 40 4.17 7.20 -17.90
C ARG A 40 3.88 8.18 -19.03
N SER A 41 3.20 7.71 -20.08
CA SER A 41 2.88 8.41 -21.35
C SER A 41 3.81 8.15 -22.55
N SER A 42 4.88 7.36 -22.43
CA SER A 42 5.72 6.99 -23.59
C SER A 42 5.06 5.99 -24.55
N GLY A 43 3.83 5.56 -24.32
CA GLY A 43 3.14 4.56 -25.17
C GLY A 43 3.74 3.16 -25.08
N ILE A 44 4.52 2.87 -24.03
CA ILE A 44 5.22 1.59 -23.84
C ILE A 44 4.22 0.43 -23.72
N GLU A 45 3.07 0.68 -23.10
CA GLU A 45 1.96 -0.27 -22.99
C GLU A 45 1.38 -0.62 -24.36
N GLN A 46 1.21 0.36 -25.26
CA GLN A 46 0.75 0.11 -26.63
C GLN A 46 1.77 -0.71 -27.42
N LEU A 47 3.06 -0.35 -27.31
CA LEU A 47 4.15 -1.11 -27.92
C LEU A 47 4.18 -2.57 -27.40
N ALA A 48 3.99 -2.78 -26.10
CA ALA A 48 3.92 -4.11 -25.50
C ALA A 48 2.76 -4.94 -26.10
N GLN A 49 1.59 -4.33 -26.26
CA GLN A 49 0.43 -4.99 -26.87
C GLN A 49 0.67 -5.34 -28.34
N ASP A 50 1.28 -4.44 -29.12
CA ASP A 50 1.57 -4.67 -30.54
C ASP A 50 2.61 -5.78 -30.75
N ILE A 51 3.65 -5.81 -29.91
CA ILE A 51 4.63 -6.91 -29.87
C ILE A 51 3.93 -8.22 -29.50
N GLY A 52 3.06 -8.20 -28.48
CA GLY A 52 2.27 -9.35 -28.06
C GLY A 52 1.45 -9.94 -29.20
N LYS A 53 0.73 -9.11 -29.96
CA LYS A 53 -0.06 -9.52 -31.13
C LYS A 53 0.80 -10.05 -32.27
N LYS A 54 1.90 -9.37 -32.59
CA LYS A 54 2.75 -9.73 -33.74
C LYS A 54 3.49 -11.06 -33.54
N TYR A 55 3.85 -11.36 -32.30
CA TYR A 55 4.66 -12.53 -31.95
C TYR A 55 3.91 -13.59 -31.15
N ASN A 56 2.59 -13.45 -30.98
CA ASN A 56 1.76 -14.28 -30.09
C ASN A 56 2.41 -14.46 -28.70
N ALA A 57 2.96 -13.37 -28.16
CA ALA A 57 3.66 -13.38 -26.88
C ALA A 57 2.72 -13.03 -25.73
N THR A 58 2.99 -13.58 -24.55
CA THR A 58 2.27 -13.24 -23.33
C THR A 58 2.75 -11.90 -22.79
N VAL A 59 1.83 -10.96 -22.62
CA VAL A 59 2.12 -9.65 -22.02
C VAL A 59 1.76 -9.73 -20.54
N ILE A 60 2.70 -9.36 -19.67
CA ILE A 60 2.53 -9.36 -18.22
C ILE A 60 2.66 -7.91 -17.74
N ASP A 61 1.59 -7.37 -17.15
CA ASP A 61 1.63 -6.09 -16.47
C ASP A 61 2.14 -6.28 -15.03
N MET A 62 3.39 -5.86 -14.82
CA MET A 62 4.04 -5.90 -13.51
C MET A 62 3.35 -5.00 -12.48
N VAL A 63 2.77 -3.87 -12.91
CA VAL A 63 2.16 -2.89 -11.99
C VAL A 63 0.89 -3.48 -11.41
N ALA A 64 0.01 -4.01 -12.26
CA ALA A 64 -1.20 -4.72 -11.84
C ALA A 64 -0.87 -5.95 -10.97
N TYR A 65 0.16 -6.71 -11.34
CA TYR A 65 0.59 -7.88 -10.56
C TYR A 65 1.09 -7.52 -9.16
N ALA A 66 1.79 -6.39 -9.02
CA ALA A 66 2.36 -5.94 -7.74
C ALA A 66 1.34 -5.22 -6.82
N GLN A 67 0.24 -4.67 -7.37
CA GLN A 67 -0.77 -3.92 -6.59
C GLN A 67 -1.23 -4.62 -5.29
N PRO A 68 -1.69 -5.89 -5.30
CA PRO A 68 -2.27 -6.50 -4.09
C PRO A 68 -1.27 -6.57 -2.93
N LYS A 69 0.00 -6.84 -3.24
CA LYS A 69 1.07 -6.88 -2.23
C LYS A 69 1.34 -5.48 -1.67
N MET A 70 1.29 -4.46 -2.51
CA MET A 70 1.47 -3.06 -2.09
C MET A 70 0.30 -2.56 -1.26
N ASP A 71 -0.92 -2.96 -1.59
CA ASP A 71 -2.13 -2.60 -0.84
C ASP A 71 -2.14 -3.26 0.53
N GLU A 72 -1.74 -4.52 0.64
CA GLU A 72 -1.55 -5.23 1.91
C GLU A 72 -0.56 -4.49 2.82
N LEU A 73 0.61 -4.10 2.29
CA LEU A 73 1.60 -3.34 3.04
C LEU A 73 1.07 -1.97 3.47
N ARG A 74 0.30 -1.30 2.61
CA ARG A 74 -0.33 -0.02 2.93
C ARG A 74 -1.34 -0.18 4.08
N GLN A 75 -2.14 -1.25 4.07
CA GLN A 75 -3.10 -1.53 5.14
C GLN A 75 -2.42 -1.80 6.47
N GLN A 76 -1.38 -2.64 6.49
CA GLN A 76 -0.61 -2.91 7.71
C GLN A 76 -0.02 -1.63 8.33
N TYR A 77 0.49 -0.73 7.48
CA TYR A 77 0.99 0.56 7.92
C TYR A 77 -0.12 1.43 8.56
N ILE A 78 -1.28 1.50 7.91
CA ILE A 78 -2.44 2.24 8.43
C ILE A 78 -2.92 1.65 9.76
N ASP A 79 -2.97 0.33 9.89
CA ASP A 79 -3.44 -0.33 11.09
C ASP A 79 -2.48 -0.14 12.26
N THR A 80 -1.17 -0.10 11.99
CA THR A 80 -0.16 0.24 12.99
C THR A 80 -0.39 1.65 13.54
N ILE A 81 -0.57 2.64 12.64
CA ILE A 81 -0.84 4.03 13.04
C ILE A 81 -2.15 4.13 13.82
N LYS A 82 -3.22 3.46 13.37
CA LYS A 82 -4.51 3.48 14.09
C LYS A 82 -4.35 2.95 15.52
N ASN A 83 -3.63 1.84 15.69
CA ASN A 83 -3.40 1.25 17.01
C ASN A 83 -2.58 2.19 17.91
N GLU A 84 -1.56 2.84 17.37
CA GLU A 84 -0.76 3.84 18.12
C GLU A 84 -1.60 5.05 18.53
N VAL A 85 -2.40 5.61 17.62
CA VAL A 85 -3.29 6.75 17.91
C VAL A 85 -4.34 6.36 18.94
N GLN A 86 -4.95 5.17 18.81
CA GLN A 86 -5.93 4.67 19.77
C GLN A 86 -5.35 4.57 21.19
N ARG A 87 -4.14 3.99 21.33
CA ARG A 87 -3.46 3.92 22.63
C ARG A 87 -3.18 5.30 23.20
N ALA A 88 -2.61 6.20 22.39
CA ALA A 88 -2.33 7.56 22.82
C ALA A 88 -3.60 8.35 23.22
N THR A 89 -4.75 8.08 22.59
CA THR A 89 -6.04 8.66 23.00
C THR A 89 -6.53 8.08 24.32
N ILE A 90 -6.45 6.76 24.52
CA ILE A 90 -6.84 6.12 25.78
C ILE A 90 -5.99 6.66 26.93
N ASP A 91 -4.68 6.75 26.75
CA ASP A 91 -3.75 7.26 27.77
C ASP A 91 -4.08 8.72 28.13
N LYS A 92 -4.43 9.55 27.13
CA LYS A 92 -4.88 10.92 27.37
C LYS A 92 -6.19 11.00 28.13
N LEU A 93 -7.18 10.16 27.80
CA LEU A 93 -8.47 10.14 28.48
C LEU A 93 -8.34 9.70 29.94
N GLN A 94 -7.49 8.71 30.22
CA GLN A 94 -7.21 8.25 31.58
C GLN A 94 -6.53 9.34 32.41
N LEU A 95 -5.52 10.02 31.83
CA LEU A 95 -4.85 11.13 32.50
C LEU A 95 -5.82 12.26 32.85
N GLN A 96 -6.74 12.60 31.94
CA GLN A 96 -7.77 13.63 32.19
C GLN A 96 -8.73 13.21 33.31
N ALA A 97 -9.19 11.95 33.31
CA ALA A 97 -10.06 11.44 34.38
C ALA A 97 -9.38 11.47 35.76
N ASP A 98 -8.09 11.12 35.84
CA ASP A 98 -7.32 11.17 37.09
C ASP A 98 -7.11 12.61 37.57
N THR A 99 -6.86 13.57 36.66
CA THR A 99 -6.76 15.00 37.03
C THR A 99 -8.09 15.56 37.54
N GLU A 100 -9.21 15.22 36.89
CA GLU A 100 -10.54 15.66 37.32
C GLU A 100 -10.95 15.03 38.67
N ALA A 101 -10.55 13.78 38.93
CA ALA A 101 -10.78 13.12 40.22
C ALA A 101 -9.95 13.77 41.35
N ALA A 102 -8.69 14.12 41.07
CA ALA A 102 -7.84 14.83 42.03
C ALA A 102 -8.36 16.25 42.33
N GLU A 103 -8.90 16.95 41.34
CA GLU A 103 -9.53 18.26 41.52
C GLU A 103 -10.82 18.19 42.35
N LYS A 104 -11.64 17.14 42.17
CA LYS A 104 -12.84 16.91 42.99
C LYS A 104 -12.52 16.58 44.44
N LEU A 105 -11.51 15.74 44.68
CA LEU A 105 -11.03 15.42 46.04
C LEU A 105 -10.43 16.64 46.76
N ALA A 106 -9.80 17.56 46.02
CA ALA A 106 -9.28 18.81 46.58
C ALA A 106 -10.40 19.82 46.94
N GLN A 107 -11.53 19.81 46.21
CA GLN A 107 -12.69 20.65 46.51
C GLN A 107 -13.49 20.14 47.73
N GLU A 108 -13.63 18.82 47.92
CA GLU A 108 -14.32 18.25 49.08
C GLU A 108 -13.56 18.48 50.42
N ALA A 109 -12.22 18.60 50.39
CA ALA A 109 -11.41 18.88 51.58
C ALA A 109 -11.50 20.34 52.08
N THR A 110 -12.11 21.26 51.32
CA THR A 110 -12.25 22.69 51.68
C THR A 110 -13.63 23.06 52.22
N THR A 111 -14.64 22.20 52.10
CA THR A 111 -16.01 22.48 52.59
C THR A 111 -16.23 22.09 54.07
N SER A 112 -15.33 21.32 54.70
CA SER A 112 -15.49 20.85 56.10
C SER A 112 -14.91 21.76 57.19
N LYS A 113 -14.65 23.05 56.91
CA LYS A 113 -14.03 24.00 57.87
C LYS A 113 -14.90 25.22 58.24
N THR A 114 -16.18 25.24 57.87
CA THR A 114 -17.05 26.42 58.05
C THR A 114 -18.33 26.14 58.85
N GLU A 115 -18.30 25.27 59.86
CA GLU A 115 -19.47 25.06 60.74
C GLU A 115 -19.23 25.40 62.22
N ASP A 116 -18.00 25.61 62.69
CA ASP A 116 -17.76 26.05 64.07
C ASP A 116 -17.44 27.56 64.11
N LYS A 117 -18.50 28.37 64.19
CA LYS A 117 -18.64 29.63 64.96
C LYS A 117 -19.62 30.58 64.24
N ILE A 118 -20.77 30.81 64.86
CA ILE A 118 -21.26 32.10 65.39
C ILE A 118 -22.73 31.89 65.78
N ASP A 119 -22.97 31.60 67.06
CA ASP A 119 -24.23 31.92 67.74
C ASP A 119 -23.84 32.89 68.87
N GLU A 120 -24.08 34.18 68.66
CA GLU A 120 -24.46 35.17 69.68
C GLU A 120 -24.75 36.52 68.99
N GLU A 121 -26.02 36.76 68.68
CA GLU A 121 -26.66 38.09 68.62
C GLU A 121 -26.96 38.56 70.07
N PRO A 122 -27.26 39.85 70.39
CA PRO A 122 -27.98 40.80 69.52
C PRO A 122 -27.57 42.30 69.57
N GLU A 123 -28.16 43.04 68.61
CA GLU A 123 -28.70 44.41 68.67
C GLU A 123 -27.85 45.63 69.09
N GLN A 124 -27.78 46.63 68.18
CA GLN A 124 -28.30 48.03 68.27
C GLN A 124 -27.63 48.88 67.16
N LEU A 125 -28.34 49.32 66.12
CA LEU A 125 -29.15 50.54 65.99
C LEU A 125 -28.39 51.87 66.25
N THR A 126 -28.06 52.61 65.17
CA THR A 126 -28.22 54.07 64.89
C THR A 126 -27.27 54.48 63.75
N LYS A 127 -27.75 55.01 62.60
CA LYS A 127 -27.81 56.45 62.22
C LYS A 127 -26.44 57.14 62.39
N GLU A 128 -25.80 57.75 61.39
CA GLU A 128 -26.27 58.64 60.31
C GLU A 128 -25.45 58.50 59.01
#